data_AF-A0A072UFU1-F1
#
_entry.id   AF-A0A072UFU1-F1
#
_cell.length_a   1.000
_cell.length_b   1.000
_cell.length_c   1.000
_cell.angle_alpha   90.00
_cell.angle_beta   90.00
_cell.angle_gamma   90.00
#
_symmetry.space_group_name_H-M   'P 1'
#
loop_
_entity.id
_entity.type
_entity.pdbx_description
1 polymer ?
#
loop_
_entity_poly.entity_id
_entity_poly.type
_entity_poly.pdbx_seq_one_letter_code
_entity_poly.pdbx_strand_id
1 'polypeptide(L)'
;MKKQRTNSLKSSSQQLNYSSDLDLPDDCWERVFRLLKDDDHRKRYMKSLSVASKHFLSVTNSYKFSLTIWHSTRYLPRLLQRFTNLTSFDLSFYYFNLDALLTQISCFPLKLTSLNISNQLNLPANGLRA
;
A
#
# COMPACT_ATOMS: atom_id res chain seq x y z
N MET A 1 64.51 -38.17 -9.61
CA MET A 1 63.50 -37.47 -10.44
C MET A 1 62.49 -36.80 -9.50
N LYS A 2 62.47 -35.46 -9.46
CA LYS A 2 61.71 -34.65 -8.49
C LYS A 2 60.27 -34.44 -8.98
N LYS A 3 59.26 -34.89 -8.23
CA LYS A 3 57.85 -34.56 -8.48
C LYS A 3 57.57 -33.12 -8.02
N GLN A 4 57.27 -32.24 -8.96
CA GLN A 4 56.80 -30.88 -8.69
C GLN A 4 55.35 -30.94 -8.15
N ARG A 5 55.12 -30.32 -6.99
CA ARG A 5 53.78 -30.02 -6.48
C ARG A 5 53.33 -28.72 -7.13
N THR A 6 52.24 -28.77 -7.90
CA THR A 6 51.58 -27.58 -8.43
C THR A 6 50.84 -26.88 -7.29
N ASN A 7 51.33 -25.72 -6.88
CA ASN A 7 50.59 -24.82 -6.01
C ASN A 7 49.48 -24.16 -6.83
N SER A 8 48.24 -24.60 -6.64
CA SER A 8 47.07 -23.88 -7.12
C SER A 8 46.92 -22.62 -6.29
N LEU A 9 47.22 -21.47 -6.90
CA LEU A 9 46.87 -20.15 -6.37
C LEU A 9 45.34 -20.13 -6.26
N LYS A 10 44.83 -20.31 -5.04
CA LYS A 10 43.44 -19.99 -4.71
C LYS A 10 43.28 -18.50 -4.97
N SER A 11 42.71 -18.16 -6.12
CA SER A 11 42.19 -16.84 -6.40
C SER A 11 41.15 -16.55 -5.32
N SER A 12 41.54 -15.74 -4.35
CA SER A 12 40.60 -15.18 -3.38
C SER A 12 39.79 -14.16 -4.15
N SER A 13 38.72 -14.64 -4.79
CA SER A 13 37.64 -13.78 -5.25
C SER A 13 37.04 -13.17 -3.99
N GLN A 14 37.58 -12.04 -3.54
CA GLN A 14 36.84 -11.10 -2.72
C GLN A 14 35.66 -10.65 -3.59
N GLN A 15 34.58 -11.43 -3.55
CA GLN A 15 33.28 -10.97 -3.98
C GLN A 15 32.94 -9.82 -3.05
N LEU A 16 33.25 -8.61 -3.49
CA LEU A 16 32.59 -7.42 -3.02
C LEU A 16 31.11 -7.64 -3.32
N ASN A 17 30.38 -8.16 -2.33
CA ASN A 17 28.93 -8.02 -2.25
C ASN A 17 28.67 -6.52 -2.14
N TYR A 18 28.70 -5.82 -3.28
CA TYR A 18 27.83 -4.67 -3.47
C TYR A 18 26.41 -5.24 -3.50
N SER A 19 25.91 -5.57 -2.30
CA SER A 19 24.49 -5.56 -2.02
C SER A 19 24.05 -4.17 -2.42
N SER A 20 23.35 -4.10 -3.55
CA SER A 20 22.88 -2.89 -4.18
C SER A 20 22.45 -1.85 -3.13
N ASP A 21 23.20 -0.76 -3.12
CA ASP A 21 23.21 0.39 -2.22
C ASP A 21 21.92 1.26 -2.32
N LEU A 22 20.77 0.61 -2.51
CA LEU A 22 19.45 1.22 -2.69
C LEU A 22 18.39 0.63 -1.75
N ASP A 23 18.77 -0.18 -0.76
CA ASP A 23 17.89 -0.61 0.32
C ASP A 23 17.70 0.55 1.32
N LEU A 24 17.08 1.62 0.84
CA LEU A 24 16.55 2.68 1.68
C LEU A 24 15.48 2.08 2.61
N PRO A 25 15.44 2.47 3.90
CA PRO A 25 14.36 2.07 4.80
C PRO A 25 12.98 2.45 4.25
N ASP A 26 11.94 1.71 4.64
CA ASP A 26 10.55 1.96 4.24
C ASP A 26 10.13 3.43 4.44
N ASP A 27 10.56 4.05 5.55
CA ASP A 27 10.28 5.47 5.87
C ASP A 27 10.89 6.45 4.85
N CYS A 28 12.05 6.11 4.27
CA CYS A 28 12.69 6.92 3.24
C CYS A 28 11.91 6.82 1.92
N TRP A 29 11.52 5.61 1.51
CA TRP A 29 10.64 5.41 0.35
C TRP A 29 9.29 6.08 0.53
N GLU A 30 8.74 6.08 1.75
CA GLU A 30 7.49 6.78 2.06
C GLU A 30 7.59 8.28 1.73
N ARG A 31 8.69 8.94 2.11
CA ARG A 31 8.93 10.35 1.77
C ARG A 31 8.99 10.56 0.27
N VAL A 32 9.70 9.70 -0.46
CA VAL A 32 9.76 9.76 -1.93
C VAL A 32 8.36 9.63 -2.53
N PHE A 33 7.57 8.66 -2.07
CA PHE A 33 6.20 8.48 -2.54
C PHE A 33 5.28 9.63 -2.17
N ARG A 34 5.55 10.33 -1.05
CA ARG A 34 4.83 11.54 -0.66
C ARG A 34 5.11 12.69 -1.62
N LEU A 35 6.35 12.85 -2.08
CA LEU A 35 6.70 13.84 -3.11
C LEU A 35 5.97 13.56 -4.44
N LEU A 36 5.79 12.28 -4.79
CA LEU A 36 5.03 11.87 -5.98
C LEU A 36 3.49 12.03 -5.84
N LYS A 37 2.98 12.34 -4.64
CA LYS A 37 1.54 12.53 -4.37
C LYS A 37 1.07 13.98 -4.57
N ASP A 38 1.97 14.95 -4.69
CA ASP A 38 1.61 16.37 -4.72
C ASP A 38 0.98 16.79 -6.05
N ASP A 39 1.21 16.02 -7.12
CA ASP A 39 0.54 16.21 -8.41
C ASP A 39 -0.85 15.55 -8.45
N ASP A 40 -1.78 16.20 -9.15
CA ASP A 40 -3.20 15.83 -9.33
C ASP A 40 -3.41 14.41 -9.94
N HIS A 41 -2.32 13.75 -10.33
CA HIS A 41 -2.26 12.40 -10.88
C HIS A 41 -2.05 11.28 -9.83
N ARG A 42 -2.40 11.54 -8.56
CA ARG A 42 -2.31 10.66 -7.37
C ARG A 42 -2.56 9.16 -7.59
N LYS A 43 -3.53 8.79 -8.42
CA LYS A 43 -3.93 7.38 -8.64
C LYS A 43 -2.98 6.61 -9.58
N ARG A 44 -2.32 7.30 -10.51
CA ARG A 44 -1.54 6.65 -11.57
C ARG A 44 -0.18 6.17 -11.05
N TYR A 45 0.55 7.02 -10.32
CA TYR A 45 1.88 6.67 -9.81
C TYR A 45 1.86 5.56 -8.76
N MET A 46 0.90 5.61 -7.82
CA MET A 46 0.78 4.60 -6.77
C MET A 46 0.52 3.20 -7.35
N LYS A 47 -0.28 3.12 -8.41
CA LYS A 47 -0.53 1.86 -9.12
C LYS A 47 0.75 1.35 -9.79
N SER A 48 1.46 2.21 -10.52
CA SER A 48 2.70 1.83 -11.20
C SER A 48 3.78 1.34 -10.23
N LEU A 49 3.97 2.04 -9.10
CA LEU A 49 4.94 1.65 -8.06
C LEU A 49 4.60 0.29 -7.45
N SER A 50 3.32 0.04 -7.17
CA SER A 50 2.87 -1.23 -6.59
C SER A 50 3.08 -2.44 -7.51
N VAL A 51 3.21 -2.21 -8.82
CA VAL A 51 3.47 -3.27 -9.82
C VAL A 51 4.97 -3.43 -10.08
N ALA A 52 5.77 -2.39 -9.87
CA ALA A 52 7.20 -2.39 -10.17
C ALA A 52 8.03 -3.28 -9.21
N SER A 53 7.64 -3.37 -7.93
CA SER A 53 8.38 -4.16 -6.93
C SER A 53 7.48 -4.65 -5.79
N LYS A 54 7.78 -5.85 -5.26
CA LYS A 54 7.14 -6.37 -4.05
C LYS A 54 7.44 -5.50 -2.82
N HIS A 55 8.64 -4.92 -2.75
CA HIS A 55 9.02 -4.01 -1.66
C HIS A 55 8.20 -2.72 -1.75
N PHE A 56 8.13 -2.09 -2.93
CA PHE A 56 7.28 -0.91 -3.13
C PHE A 56 5.80 -1.22 -2.91
N LEU A 57 5.33 -2.39 -3.32
CA LEU A 57 3.97 -2.84 -2.97
C LEU A 57 3.75 -2.83 -1.46
N SER A 58 4.67 -3.41 -0.68
CA SER A 58 4.61 -3.43 0.79
C SER A 58 4.58 -2.02 1.38
N VAL A 59 5.52 -1.17 0.97
CA VAL A 59 5.58 0.24 1.41
C VAL A 59 4.28 0.96 1.02
N THR A 60 3.75 0.73 -0.20
CA THR A 60 2.47 1.31 -0.64
C THR A 60 1.26 0.94 0.19
N ASN A 61 1.32 -0.17 0.89
CA ASN A 61 0.23 -0.66 1.71
C ASN A 61 0.22 -0.02 3.08
N SER A 62 1.40 0.21 3.67
CA SER A 62 1.54 0.70 5.03
C SER A 62 1.16 2.18 5.18
N TYR A 63 1.36 3.02 4.16
CA TYR A 63 1.11 4.46 4.28
C TYR A 63 -0.30 4.92 3.87
N LYS A 64 -1.19 4.02 3.45
CA LYS A 64 -2.50 4.43 2.95
C LYS A 64 -3.49 4.60 4.10
N PHE A 65 -3.55 5.80 4.63
CA PHE A 65 -4.43 6.17 5.75
C PHE A 65 -5.87 6.53 5.33
N SER A 66 -6.06 6.99 4.08
CA SER A 66 -7.37 7.42 3.58
C SER A 66 -7.72 6.77 2.24
N LEU A 67 -9.01 6.40 2.09
CA LEU A 67 -9.57 5.88 0.86
C LEU A 67 -10.90 6.57 0.52
N THR A 68 -10.95 7.15 -0.67
CA THR A 68 -12.19 7.65 -1.26
C THR A 68 -12.87 6.56 -2.10
N ILE A 69 -14.16 6.30 -1.85
CA ILE A 69 -14.95 5.28 -2.55
C ILE A 69 -16.03 5.98 -3.37
N TRP A 70 -15.98 5.82 -4.69
CA TRP A 70 -16.92 6.50 -5.60
C TRP A 70 -18.01 5.56 -6.12
N HIS A 71 -17.69 4.28 -6.24
CA HIS A 71 -18.59 3.28 -6.84
C HIS A 71 -18.38 1.91 -6.19
N SER A 72 -19.34 1.00 -6.43
CA SER A 72 -19.28 -0.37 -5.96
C SER A 72 -17.95 -1.01 -6.39
N THR A 73 -17.16 -1.38 -5.39
CA THR A 73 -15.84 -1.97 -5.59
C THR A 73 -15.95 -3.45 -5.27
N ARG A 74 -16.13 -4.28 -6.31
CA ARG A 74 -15.92 -5.74 -6.22
C ARG A 74 -14.61 -6.10 -5.49
N TYR A 75 -13.64 -5.20 -5.58
CA TYR A 75 -12.33 -5.33 -4.98
C TYR A 75 -12.21 -4.72 -3.58
N LEU A 76 -13.27 -4.11 -3.02
CA LEU A 76 -13.21 -3.45 -1.71
C LEU A 76 -12.66 -4.37 -0.63
N PRO A 77 -13.16 -5.61 -0.45
CA PRO A 77 -12.62 -6.51 0.58
C PRO A 77 -11.11 -6.68 0.49
N ARG A 78 -10.59 -6.83 -0.74
CA ARG A 78 -9.15 -7.00 -0.99
C ARG A 78 -8.38 -5.72 -0.68
N LEU A 79 -8.95 -4.55 -0.97
CA LEU A 79 -8.34 -3.27 -0.63
C LEU A 79 -8.30 -3.05 0.88
N LEU A 80 -9.36 -3.42 1.60
CA LEU A 80 -9.42 -3.29 3.06
C LEU A 80 -8.48 -4.24 3.78
N GLN A 81 -8.29 -5.46 3.25
CA GLN A 81 -7.26 -6.38 3.75
C GLN A 81 -5.84 -5.89 3.47
N ARG A 82 -5.65 -5.20 2.35
CA ARG A 82 -4.34 -4.70 1.92
C ARG A 82 -3.91 -3.46 2.70
N PHE A 83 -4.82 -2.53 2.95
CA PHE A 83 -4.53 -1.25 3.62
C PHE A 83 -4.88 -1.31 5.11
N THR A 84 -4.02 -1.97 5.88
CA THR A 84 -4.25 -2.22 7.32
C THR A 84 -4.19 -0.96 8.19
N ASN A 85 -3.51 0.09 7.72
CA ASN A 85 -3.37 1.36 8.44
C ASN A 85 -4.42 2.40 8.04
N LEU A 86 -5.50 1.98 7.40
CA LEU A 86 -6.56 2.87 6.94
C LEU A 86 -7.39 3.35 8.13
N THR A 87 -7.45 4.67 8.30
CA THR A 87 -8.14 5.35 9.40
C THR A 87 -9.27 6.25 8.90
N SER A 88 -9.33 6.52 7.60
CA SER A 88 -10.33 7.42 7.02
C SER A 88 -10.97 6.88 5.75
N PHE A 89 -12.30 6.99 5.68
CA PHE A 89 -13.06 6.83 4.45
C PHE A 89 -13.70 8.14 4.02
N ASP A 90 -13.67 8.37 2.71
CA ASP A 90 -14.45 9.43 2.07
C ASP A 90 -15.46 8.82 1.11
N LEU A 91 -16.72 8.90 1.52
CA LEU A 91 -17.89 8.36 0.82
C LEU A 91 -18.75 9.47 0.21
N SER A 92 -18.27 10.71 0.16
CA SER A 92 -19.06 11.87 -0.28
C SER A 92 -19.61 11.78 -1.70
N PHE A 93 -18.94 10.99 -2.55
CA PHE A 93 -19.34 10.72 -3.93
C PHE A 93 -19.87 9.29 -4.15
N TYR A 94 -20.19 8.57 -3.08
CA TYR A 94 -20.79 7.24 -3.18
C TYR A 94 -22.31 7.37 -3.27
N TYR A 95 -22.90 7.04 -4.43
CA TYR A 95 -24.35 7.21 -4.67
C TYR A 95 -25.16 5.90 -4.64
N PHE A 96 -24.55 4.82 -4.14
CA PHE A 96 -25.20 3.51 -4.04
C PHE A 96 -25.65 3.23 -2.59
N ASN A 97 -25.99 1.98 -2.29
CA ASN A 97 -26.46 1.58 -0.96
C ASN A 97 -25.35 1.75 0.10
N LEU A 98 -25.40 2.86 0.83
CA LEU A 98 -24.43 3.22 1.88
C LEU A 98 -24.51 2.28 3.08
N ASP A 99 -25.71 1.84 3.48
CA ASP A 99 -25.90 0.88 4.59
C ASP A 99 -25.19 -0.45 4.30
N ALA A 100 -25.35 -0.99 3.09
CA ALA A 100 -24.68 -2.21 2.68
C ALA A 100 -23.15 -2.04 2.63
N LEU A 101 -22.67 -0.89 2.14
CA LEU A 101 -21.24 -0.58 2.09
C LEU A 101 -20.63 -0.51 3.49
N LEU A 102 -21.25 0.24 4.41
CA LEU A 102 -20.75 0.41 5.77
C LEU A 102 -20.79 -0.91 6.56
N THR A 103 -21.86 -1.70 6.39
CA THR A 103 -21.94 -3.06 6.96
C THR A 103 -20.81 -3.95 6.43
N GLN A 104 -20.48 -3.86 5.14
CA GLN A 104 -19.34 -4.59 4.58
C GLN A 104 -18.02 -4.12 5.17
N ILE A 105 -17.84 -2.80 5.36
CA ILE A 105 -16.62 -2.22 5.94
C ILE A 105 -16.44 -2.64 7.40
N SER A 106 -17.52 -2.73 8.20
CA SER A 106 -17.44 -3.06 9.63
C SER A 106 -16.95 -4.50 9.89
N CYS A 107 -17.05 -5.39 8.90
CA CYS A 107 -16.48 -6.74 8.96
C CYS A 107 -14.94 -6.77 8.96
N PHE A 108 -14.25 -5.64 8.74
CA PHE A 108 -12.79 -5.56 8.72
C PHE A 108 -12.26 -4.93 10.01
N PRO A 109 -11.12 -5.39 10.56
CA PRO A 109 -10.55 -4.87 11.80
C PRO A 109 -9.80 -3.54 11.56
N LEU A 110 -10.50 -2.53 11.04
CA LEU A 110 -9.96 -1.20 10.75
C LEU A 110 -10.14 -0.26 11.95
N LYS A 111 -9.13 0.56 12.24
CA LYS A 111 -9.18 1.57 13.31
C LYS A 111 -9.62 2.92 12.75
N LEU A 112 -10.86 2.98 12.25
CA LEU A 112 -11.39 4.19 11.65
C LEU A 112 -11.56 5.31 12.68
N THR A 113 -11.06 6.48 12.34
CA THR A 113 -11.20 7.72 13.13
C THR A 113 -11.96 8.80 12.37
N SER A 114 -12.12 8.66 11.06
CA SER A 114 -12.78 9.64 10.19
C SER A 114 -13.64 8.95 9.14
N LEU A 115 -14.88 9.41 9.01
CA LEU A 115 -15.82 8.95 8.00
C LEU A 115 -16.54 10.16 7.40
N ASN A 116 -16.27 10.45 6.13
CA ASN A 116 -16.97 11.51 5.40
C ASN A 116 -18.15 10.93 4.62
N ILE A 117 -19.36 11.30 5.03
CA ILE A 117 -20.64 10.98 4.36
C ILE A 117 -21.37 12.27 3.94
N SER A 118 -20.63 13.35 3.68
CA SER A 118 -21.22 14.57 3.13
C SER A 118 -21.84 14.31 1.75
N ASN A 119 -22.74 15.18 1.30
CA ASN A 119 -23.37 15.07 -0.02
C ASN A 119 -24.18 13.77 -0.25
N GLN A 120 -24.53 13.07 0.83
CA GLN A 120 -25.46 11.94 0.82
C GLN A 120 -26.89 12.44 1.00
N LEU A 121 -27.82 11.95 0.16
CA LEU A 121 -29.23 12.33 0.22
C LEU A 121 -29.91 11.86 1.52
N ASN A 122 -29.51 10.68 2.02
CA ASN A 122 -30.07 10.07 3.21
C ASN A 122 -28.95 9.65 4.14
N LEU A 123 -29.18 9.78 5.45
CA LEU A 123 -28.30 9.23 6.46
C LEU A 123 -28.51 7.70 6.55
N PRO A 124 -27.44 6.89 6.59
CA PRO A 124 -27.55 5.44 6.72
C PRO A 124 -28.10 5.07 8.10
N ALA A 125 -29.14 4.24 8.15
CA ALA A 125 -29.82 3.89 9.40
C ALA A 125 -29.14 2.74 10.15
N ASN A 126 -28.59 1.78 9.40
CA ASN A 126 -28.03 0.52 9.93
C ASN A 126 -26.50 0.50 9.85
N GLY A 127 -25.93 1.06 8.78
CA GLY A 127 -24.50 1.00 8.51
C GLY A 127 -23.63 1.70 9.56
N LEU A 128 -24.15 2.73 10.24
CA LEU A 128 -23.44 3.41 11.32
C LEU A 128 -23.52 2.70 12.67
N ARG A 129 -24.37 1.68 12.80
CA ARG A 129 -24.51 0.85 14.01
C ARG A 129 -23.66 -0.42 13.97
N ALA A 130 -23.13 -0.74 12.79
CA ALA A 130 -22.47 -2.00 12.47
C ALA A 130 -21.05 -2.09 13.01
#